data_AF-A0AAV5FJ26-F1
#
_entry.id   AF-A0AAV5FJ26-F1
#
_cell.length_a   1.000
_cell.length_b   1.000
_cell.length_c   1.000
_cell.angle_alpha   90.00
_cell.angle_beta   90.00
_cell.angle_gamma   90.00
#
_symmetry.space_group_name_H-M   'P 1'
#
loop_
_entity.id
_entity.type
_entity.pdbx_description
1 polymer ?
#
loop_
_entity_poly.entity_id
_entity_poly.type
_entity_poly.pdbx_seq_one_letter_code
_entity_poly.pdbx_strand_id
1 'polypeptide(L)'
;MAWRARSDSDSPTKASTKDYRRFAVARDPRTCAYSVLSIGEYHSGPNARKPRRAATNATIAPPPPPALSHDQFARGAYLTYLGGGDRCKPMPHYLRSLRCALAEARYLNRTLVLDLTLCLAASYADAGTGYMLEEGKRLAFYIDVEHLHSQVSIMEERQFWADWDRWGAQGQLGARLIEDARLAPVKFSKARDTLIIRRFGDVEPGNYWYNVCEGDAKHVLHPLKGVIRWAPSLMCIVDDIISRMQGDFDSVHVGGSSEDLTQRIEEGVDGGRQVYVAGVGFNSVLVQALKAKISVHYLDEYADLWGTDSKWFLEMRRLNGGVPIEFDGYMREVVDREVFLKGKKKAEVLG
;
A
#
# COMPACT_ATOMS: atom_id res chain seq x y z
N MET A 1 15.67 -17.85 17.85
CA MET A 1 16.43 -16.61 18.12
C MET A 1 15.74 -15.89 19.28
N ALA A 2 16.40 -15.77 20.43
CA ALA A 2 15.80 -15.25 21.65
C ALA A 2 15.83 -13.72 21.67
N TRP A 3 14.66 -13.08 21.76
CA TRP A 3 14.52 -11.66 22.04
C TRP A 3 15.15 -11.35 23.41
N ARG A 4 16.13 -10.43 23.47
CA ARG A 4 16.66 -9.88 24.72
C ARG A 4 16.19 -8.44 24.87
N ALA A 5 15.65 -8.09 26.03
CA ALA A 5 15.42 -6.70 26.38
C ALA A 5 16.75 -5.96 26.40
N ARG A 6 16.87 -4.87 25.62
CA ARG A 6 18.01 -3.96 25.69
C ARG A 6 17.66 -2.83 26.65
N SER A 7 18.59 -2.47 27.51
CA SER A 7 18.49 -1.24 28.31
C SER A 7 18.64 -0.02 27.40
N ASP A 8 18.07 1.12 27.82
CA ASP A 8 18.16 2.39 27.09
C ASP A 8 19.61 2.83 26.81
N SER A 9 20.58 2.32 27.60
CA SER A 9 22.02 2.52 27.41
C SER A 9 22.60 1.87 26.16
N ASP A 10 21.94 0.83 25.62
CA ASP A 10 22.50 -0.05 24.59
C ASP A 10 21.96 0.27 23.18
N SER A 11 21.16 1.33 23.03
CA SER A 11 20.61 1.74 21.74
C SER A 11 21.40 2.93 21.17
N PRO A 12 22.27 2.71 20.16
CA PRO A 12 22.81 3.84 19.41
C PRO A 12 21.64 4.43 18.61
N THR A 13 21.31 5.69 18.92
CA THR A 13 20.29 6.53 18.26
C THR A 13 18.85 6.01 18.25
N LYS A 14 17.95 6.82 18.84
CA LYS A 14 16.48 6.80 18.75
C LYS A 14 15.92 5.77 17.75
N ALA A 15 15.57 4.58 18.24
CA ALA A 15 14.79 3.63 17.46
C ALA A 15 13.46 4.29 17.06
N SER A 16 13.37 4.77 15.82
CA SER A 16 12.17 5.41 15.25
C SER A 16 11.02 4.42 15.03
N THR A 17 11.27 3.13 15.19
CA THR A 17 10.29 2.05 15.01
C THR A 17 9.89 1.51 16.37
N LYS A 18 8.95 2.20 17.03
CA LYS A 18 8.31 1.65 18.25
C LYS A 18 7.43 0.47 17.86
N ASP A 19 7.66 -0.68 18.48
CA ASP A 19 6.81 -1.86 18.32
C ASP A 19 5.63 -1.76 19.29
N TYR A 20 4.45 -1.50 18.75
CA TYR A 20 3.22 -1.29 19.52
C TYR A 20 2.43 -2.58 19.75
N ARG A 21 3.06 -3.75 19.59
CA ARG A 21 2.43 -5.04 19.90
C ARG A 21 2.39 -5.32 21.39
N ARG A 22 1.42 -6.13 21.80
CA ARG A 22 1.36 -6.66 23.16
C ARG A 22 2.26 -7.88 23.26
N PHE A 23 3.26 -7.84 24.13
CA PHE A 23 4.10 -9.00 24.40
C PHE A 23 3.65 -9.67 25.70
N ALA A 24 3.43 -10.99 25.67
CA ALA A 24 3.38 -11.78 26.89
C ALA A 24 4.81 -12.20 27.23
N VAL A 25 5.28 -11.86 28.43
CA VAL A 25 6.66 -12.12 28.85
C VAL A 25 6.64 -12.98 30.11
N ALA A 26 7.40 -14.08 30.11
CA ALA A 26 7.70 -14.85 31.30
C ALA A 26 9.02 -14.38 31.90
N ARG A 27 9.07 -14.32 33.23
CA ARG A 27 10.31 -14.15 33.98
C ARG A 27 10.73 -15.50 34.54
N ASP A 28 11.94 -15.93 34.20
CA ASP A 28 12.55 -17.11 34.81
C ASP A 28 12.78 -16.85 36.31
N PRO A 29 12.24 -17.70 37.20
CA PRO A 29 12.23 -17.44 38.64
C PRO A 29 13.61 -17.59 39.30
N ARG A 30 14.60 -18.20 38.64
CA ARG A 30 15.94 -18.45 39.19
C ARG A 30 16.97 -17.48 38.62
N THR A 31 16.92 -17.24 37.32
CA THR A 31 17.87 -16.40 36.60
C THR A 31 17.37 -14.97 36.41
N CYS A 32 16.10 -14.70 36.73
CA CYS A 32 15.43 -13.43 36.48
C CYS A 32 15.42 -12.99 35.01
N ALA A 33 15.78 -13.89 34.08
CA ALA A 33 15.78 -13.61 32.66
C ALA A 33 14.33 -13.50 32.13
N TYR A 34 14.07 -12.53 31.28
CA TYR A 34 12.79 -12.39 30.61
C TYR A 34 12.81 -13.10 29.26
N SER A 35 11.74 -13.82 28.96
CA SER A 35 11.51 -14.46 27.66
C SER A 35 10.12 -14.11 27.14
N VAL A 36 10.01 -13.86 25.84
CA VAL A 36 8.72 -13.58 25.19
C VAL A 36 7.99 -14.91 24.99
N LEU A 37 6.83 -15.07 25.64
CA LEU A 37 5.95 -16.23 25.52
C LEU A 37 5.08 -16.16 24.26
N SER A 38 4.53 -14.98 23.99
CA SER A 38 3.72 -14.72 22.81
C SER A 38 3.78 -13.26 22.41
N ILE A 39 3.51 -13.01 21.14
CA ILE A 39 3.42 -11.68 20.53
C ILE A 39 1.98 -11.54 20.06
N GLY A 40 1.31 -10.49 20.52
CA GLY A 40 -0.03 -10.13 20.07
C GLY A 40 0.00 -9.46 18.70
N GLU A 41 -1.18 -9.29 18.12
CA GLU A 41 -1.35 -8.66 16.81
C GLU A 41 -0.71 -7.26 16.73
N TYR A 42 -0.43 -6.81 15.52
CA TYR A 42 0.08 -5.46 15.25
C TYR A 42 -0.83 -4.40 15.91
N HIS A 43 -0.26 -3.46 16.68
CA HIS A 43 -0.98 -2.46 17.50
C HIS A 43 -1.91 -3.00 18.61
N SER A 44 -1.75 -4.26 19.03
CA SER A 44 -2.48 -4.81 20.20
C SER A 44 -2.05 -4.24 21.55
N GLY A 45 -0.94 -3.48 21.60
CA GLY A 45 -0.39 -2.93 22.82
C GLY A 45 -1.28 -1.84 23.44
N PRO A 46 -1.36 -1.72 24.77
CA PRO A 46 -2.16 -0.69 25.44
C PRO A 46 -1.69 0.74 25.14
N ASN A 47 -0.41 0.90 24.79
CA ASN A 47 0.20 2.16 24.36
C ASN A 47 0.15 2.36 22.84
N ALA A 48 -0.42 1.41 22.09
CA ALA A 48 -0.73 1.61 20.69
C ALA A 48 -1.77 2.73 20.59
N ARG A 49 -1.44 3.78 19.84
CA ARG A 49 -2.33 4.93 19.71
C ARG A 49 -3.55 4.48 18.92
N LYS A 50 -4.69 4.35 19.61
CA LYS A 50 -5.96 3.97 18.98
C LYS A 50 -6.24 4.92 17.81
N PRO A 51 -6.71 4.40 16.65
CA PRO A 51 -7.20 5.26 15.59
C PRO A 51 -8.20 6.25 16.18
N ARG A 52 -8.06 7.54 15.84
CA ARG A 52 -8.99 8.55 16.32
C ARG A 52 -10.38 8.18 15.79
N ARG A 53 -11.38 8.05 16.68
CA ARG A 53 -12.80 7.80 16.32
C ARG A 53 -13.42 8.84 15.37
N ALA A 54 -12.66 9.87 14.97
CA ALA A 54 -13.10 10.98 14.13
C ALA A 54 -12.58 10.94 12.69
N ALA A 55 -11.78 9.94 12.29
CA ALA A 55 -11.61 9.68 10.87
C ALA A 55 -12.81 8.84 10.42
N THR A 56 -13.92 9.50 10.10
CA THR A 56 -15.03 8.90 9.36
C THR A 56 -14.58 8.61 7.92
N ASN A 57 -13.52 7.81 7.75
CA ASN A 57 -13.21 7.07 6.54
C ASN A 57 -13.77 5.65 6.69
N ALA A 58 -14.88 5.50 7.43
CA ALA A 58 -15.60 4.25 7.59
C ALA A 58 -16.08 3.85 6.20
N THR A 59 -15.31 2.98 5.60
CA THR A 59 -15.47 2.64 4.21
C THR A 59 -16.54 1.57 4.12
N ILE A 60 -17.68 1.90 3.50
CA ILE A 60 -18.75 0.93 3.32
C ILE A 60 -18.24 -0.13 2.35
N ALA A 61 -18.25 -1.38 2.80
CA ALA A 61 -17.91 -2.51 1.94
C ALA A 61 -18.91 -2.53 0.76
N PRO A 62 -18.45 -2.74 -0.48
CA PRO A 62 -19.36 -2.95 -1.59
C PRO A 62 -20.29 -4.14 -1.26
N PRO A 63 -21.49 -4.19 -1.85
CA PRO A 63 -22.35 -5.35 -1.69
C PRO A 63 -21.56 -6.61 -2.11
N PRO A 64 -21.57 -7.67 -1.29
CA PRO A 64 -20.78 -8.85 -1.59
C PRO A 64 -21.25 -9.46 -2.92
N PRO A 65 -20.34 -10.03 -3.71
CA PRO A 65 -20.73 -10.80 -4.89
C PRO A 65 -21.66 -11.96 -4.47
N PRO A 66 -22.46 -12.51 -5.41
CA PRO A 66 -23.31 -13.65 -5.13
C PRO A 66 -22.49 -14.80 -4.51
N ALA A 67 -22.96 -15.33 -3.38
CA ALA A 67 -22.30 -16.44 -2.71
C ALA A 67 -22.22 -17.66 -3.63
N LEU A 68 -21.07 -18.33 -3.66
CA LEU A 68 -20.90 -19.55 -4.43
C LEU A 68 -21.73 -20.68 -3.82
N SER A 69 -22.26 -21.57 -4.67
CA SER A 69 -22.78 -22.86 -4.19
C SER A 69 -21.65 -23.70 -3.59
N HIS A 70 -22.00 -24.62 -2.67
CA HIS A 70 -21.04 -25.56 -2.08
C HIS A 70 -20.17 -26.24 -3.15
N ASP A 71 -20.80 -26.77 -4.19
CA ASP A 71 -20.12 -27.48 -5.28
C ASP A 71 -19.16 -26.60 -6.08
N GLN A 72 -19.50 -25.34 -6.30
CA GLN A 72 -18.59 -24.38 -6.94
C GLN A 72 -17.40 -24.04 -6.04
N PHE A 73 -17.65 -23.83 -4.74
CA PHE A 73 -16.62 -23.51 -3.76
C PHE A 73 -15.66 -24.69 -3.54
N ALA A 74 -16.19 -25.90 -3.37
CA ALA A 74 -15.40 -27.12 -3.12
C ALA A 74 -14.52 -27.51 -4.31
N ARG A 75 -14.95 -27.22 -5.55
CA ARG A 75 -14.13 -27.39 -6.76
C ARG A 75 -13.11 -26.28 -6.97
N GLY A 76 -13.22 -25.18 -6.22
CA GLY A 76 -12.28 -24.06 -6.28
C GLY A 76 -10.89 -24.43 -5.78
N ALA A 77 -9.90 -23.65 -6.20
CA ALA A 77 -8.53 -23.74 -5.70
C ALA A 77 -8.08 -22.34 -5.28
N TYR A 78 -7.76 -22.20 -4.00
CA TYR A 78 -7.53 -20.91 -3.36
C TYR A 78 -6.13 -20.81 -2.78
N LEU A 79 -5.61 -19.59 -2.73
CA LEU A 79 -4.37 -19.21 -2.07
C LEU A 79 -4.64 -18.01 -1.17
N THR A 80 -4.23 -18.06 0.09
CA THR A 80 -4.31 -16.92 1.01
C THR A 80 -2.97 -16.67 1.70
N TYR A 81 -2.73 -15.41 2.03
CA TYR A 81 -1.58 -14.96 2.80
C TYR A 81 -2.08 -14.50 4.17
N LEU A 82 -1.53 -15.10 5.22
CA LEU A 82 -1.91 -14.82 6.61
C LEU A 82 -0.75 -14.18 7.36
N GLY A 83 -1.03 -13.06 8.02
CA GLY A 83 -0.05 -12.32 8.84
C GLY A 83 1.00 -11.61 8.00
N GLY A 84 2.19 -11.41 8.58
CA GLY A 84 3.31 -10.73 7.94
C GLY A 84 3.40 -9.23 8.23
N GLY A 85 4.46 -8.60 7.74
CA GLY A 85 4.81 -7.22 8.05
C GLY A 85 4.33 -6.17 7.03
N ASP A 86 3.50 -6.55 6.05
CA ASP A 86 3.16 -5.71 4.89
C ASP A 86 2.09 -4.64 5.16
N ARG A 87 1.26 -4.85 6.18
CA ARG A 87 0.21 -3.90 6.56
C ARG A 87 0.83 -2.63 7.15
N CYS A 88 0.28 -1.47 6.81
CA CYS A 88 0.74 -0.15 7.29
C CYS A 88 2.18 0.23 6.89
N LYS A 89 2.73 -0.41 5.86
CA LYS A 89 4.02 -0.05 5.25
C LYS A 89 3.83 0.99 4.13
N PRO A 90 4.89 1.72 3.73
CA PRO A 90 4.82 2.60 2.57
C PRO A 90 4.28 1.85 1.35
N MET A 91 3.45 2.51 0.54
CA MET A 91 2.71 1.82 -0.51
C MET A 91 3.61 1.10 -1.53
N PRO A 92 4.79 1.64 -1.94
CA PRO A 92 5.70 0.90 -2.82
C PRO A 92 6.11 -0.48 -2.26
N HIS A 93 6.23 -0.60 -0.94
CA HIS A 93 6.51 -1.85 -0.26
C HIS A 93 5.30 -2.80 -0.33
N TYR A 94 4.12 -2.34 0.07
CA TYR A 94 2.89 -3.13 -0.04
C TYR A 94 2.63 -3.60 -1.49
N LEU A 95 2.81 -2.72 -2.48
CA LEU A 95 2.62 -3.07 -3.90
C LEU A 95 3.64 -4.09 -4.40
N ARG A 96 4.89 -4.08 -3.90
CA ARG A 96 5.86 -5.13 -4.20
C ARG A 96 5.36 -6.49 -3.71
N SER A 97 4.86 -6.53 -2.48
CA SER A 97 4.29 -7.72 -1.87
C SER A 97 3.02 -8.21 -2.56
N LEU A 98 2.10 -7.30 -2.90
CA LEU A 98 0.89 -7.62 -3.65
C LEU A 98 1.23 -8.19 -5.03
N ARG A 99 2.17 -7.59 -5.78
CA ARG A 99 2.65 -8.14 -7.06
C ARG A 99 3.16 -9.57 -6.91
N CYS A 100 3.84 -9.86 -5.80
CA CYS A 100 4.34 -11.19 -5.54
C CYS A 100 3.22 -12.21 -5.30
N ALA A 101 2.25 -11.86 -4.44
CA ALA A 101 1.08 -12.69 -4.18
C ALA A 101 0.26 -12.97 -5.46
N LEU A 102 0.08 -11.96 -6.31
CA LEU A 102 -0.58 -12.09 -7.61
C LEU A 102 0.18 -13.03 -8.56
N ALA A 103 1.51 -12.92 -8.60
CA ALA A 103 2.36 -13.77 -9.43
C ALA A 103 2.30 -15.24 -8.98
N GLU A 104 2.32 -15.48 -7.67
CA GLU A 104 2.18 -16.82 -7.12
C GLU A 104 0.79 -17.42 -7.42
N ALA A 105 -0.29 -16.68 -7.16
CA ALA A 105 -1.65 -17.13 -7.42
C ALA A 105 -1.84 -17.54 -8.89
N ARG A 106 -1.35 -16.69 -9.81
CA ARG A 106 -1.36 -17.00 -11.24
C ARG A 106 -0.51 -18.22 -11.59
N TYR A 107 0.69 -18.34 -11.01
CA TYR A 107 1.56 -19.49 -11.27
C TYR A 107 0.93 -20.81 -10.82
N LEU A 108 0.25 -20.80 -9.66
CA LEU A 108 -0.43 -21.98 -9.12
C LEU A 108 -1.82 -22.22 -9.74
N ASN A 109 -2.29 -21.32 -10.61
CA ASN A 109 -3.65 -21.30 -11.14
C ASN A 109 -4.71 -21.36 -10.03
N ARG A 110 -4.57 -20.50 -9.02
CA ARG A 110 -5.45 -20.41 -7.86
C ARG A 110 -6.05 -19.02 -7.72
N THR A 111 -7.28 -18.95 -7.23
CA THR A 111 -7.91 -17.71 -6.83
C THR A 111 -7.21 -17.16 -5.59
N LEU A 112 -6.70 -15.94 -5.68
CA LEU A 112 -6.09 -15.25 -4.55
C LEU A 112 -7.20 -14.73 -3.62
N VAL A 113 -7.18 -15.17 -2.37
CA VAL A 113 -7.99 -14.62 -1.30
C VAL A 113 -7.26 -13.40 -0.75
N LEU A 114 -7.86 -12.21 -0.86
CA LEU A 114 -7.19 -10.95 -0.57
C LEU A 114 -8.09 -10.01 0.23
N ASP A 115 -7.53 -9.40 1.28
CA ASP A 115 -8.11 -8.24 1.94
C ASP A 115 -7.98 -7.03 1.00
N LEU A 116 -9.11 -6.54 0.47
CA LEU A 116 -9.16 -5.33 -0.36
C LEU A 116 -9.20 -4.04 0.47
N THR A 117 -9.00 -4.15 1.78
CA THR A 117 -8.73 -3.01 2.65
C THR A 117 -7.23 -2.77 2.82
N LEU A 118 -6.88 -1.52 3.09
CA LEU A 118 -5.53 -1.03 3.22
C LEU A 118 -5.34 -0.33 4.56
N CYS A 119 -4.09 -0.34 5.01
CA CYS A 119 -3.60 0.55 6.02
C CYS A 119 -2.50 1.41 5.41
N LEU A 120 -2.71 2.72 5.31
CA LEU A 120 -1.67 3.64 4.86
C LEU A 120 -0.65 3.86 5.96
N ALA A 121 0.62 3.93 5.56
CA ALA A 121 1.70 4.34 6.45
C ALA A 121 1.52 5.77 6.94
N ALA A 122 1.96 6.04 8.17
CA ALA A 122 1.87 7.35 8.80
C ALA A 122 2.70 8.43 8.09
N SER A 123 3.61 8.03 7.19
CA SER A 123 4.35 8.93 6.31
C SER A 123 3.46 9.67 5.31
N TYR A 124 2.26 9.16 5.05
CA TYR A 124 1.28 9.79 4.16
C TYR A 124 0.29 10.70 4.89
N ALA A 125 0.35 10.74 6.22
CA ALA A 125 -0.50 11.60 7.01
C ALA A 125 0.04 13.04 6.99
N ASP A 126 -0.86 14.01 6.91
CA ASP A 126 -0.49 15.43 6.99
C ASP A 126 0.27 15.73 8.28
N ALA A 127 1.29 16.58 8.20
CA ALA A 127 2.18 16.91 9.33
C ALA A 127 1.42 17.42 10.58
N GLY A 128 0.22 18.00 10.40
CA GLY A 128 -0.65 18.47 11.48
C GLY A 128 -1.51 17.40 12.17
N THR A 129 -1.62 16.19 11.61
CA THR A 129 -2.49 15.12 12.13
C THR A 129 -1.79 14.19 13.14
N GLY A 130 -0.48 14.38 13.33
CA GLY A 130 0.32 13.71 14.35
C GLY A 130 0.76 12.29 13.99
N TYR A 131 1.12 12.04 12.73
CA TYR A 131 1.71 10.79 12.22
C TYR A 131 0.91 9.55 12.63
N MET A 132 -0.34 9.47 12.18
CA MET A 132 -1.23 8.36 12.48
C MET A 132 -1.34 7.41 11.30
N LEU A 133 -1.44 6.11 11.57
CA LEU A 133 -1.77 5.10 10.56
C LEU A 133 -3.25 5.23 10.18
N GLU A 134 -3.55 5.09 8.89
CA GLU A 134 -4.92 5.16 8.39
C GLU A 134 -5.39 3.79 7.94
N GLU A 135 -6.07 3.08 8.84
CA GLU A 135 -6.60 1.75 8.58
C GLU A 135 -8.01 1.79 7.96
N GLY A 136 -8.33 0.78 7.16
CA GLY A 136 -9.68 0.56 6.62
C GLY A 136 -9.97 1.30 5.31
N LYS A 137 -8.96 1.88 4.65
CA LYS A 137 -9.10 2.46 3.30
C LYS A 137 -9.35 1.35 2.29
N ARG A 138 -10.07 1.60 1.20
CA ARG A 138 -10.21 0.62 0.11
C ARG A 138 -9.06 0.69 -0.86
N LEU A 139 -8.58 -0.48 -1.28
CA LEU A 139 -7.59 -0.63 -2.33
C LEU A 139 -8.03 0.04 -3.65
N ALA A 140 -9.33 0.00 -3.93
CA ALA A 140 -9.97 0.62 -5.10
C ALA A 140 -9.83 2.15 -5.17
N PHE A 141 -9.47 2.83 -4.08
CA PHE A 141 -9.22 4.27 -4.12
C PHE A 141 -7.87 4.62 -4.74
N TYR A 142 -6.94 3.67 -4.81
CA TYR A 142 -5.57 3.89 -5.28
C TYR A 142 -5.25 3.14 -6.56
N ILE A 143 -5.81 1.93 -6.72
CA ILE A 143 -5.54 1.08 -7.89
C ILE A 143 -6.83 0.61 -8.56
N ASP A 144 -6.73 0.37 -9.86
CA ASP A 144 -7.81 -0.14 -10.69
C ASP A 144 -8.07 -1.61 -10.36
N VAL A 145 -9.00 -1.83 -9.41
CA VAL A 145 -9.37 -3.17 -8.95
C VAL A 145 -10.15 -3.94 -10.03
N GLU A 146 -10.88 -3.27 -10.92
CA GLU A 146 -11.55 -3.93 -12.04
C GLU A 146 -10.54 -4.50 -13.05
N HIS A 147 -9.53 -3.69 -13.42
CA HIS A 147 -8.39 -4.18 -14.20
C HIS A 147 -7.68 -5.30 -13.45
N LEU A 148 -7.45 -5.18 -12.15
CA LEU A 148 -6.78 -6.22 -11.36
C LEU A 148 -7.54 -7.55 -11.42
N HIS A 149 -8.86 -7.55 -11.25
CA HIS A 149 -9.72 -8.72 -11.40
C HIS A 149 -9.69 -9.33 -12.81
N SER A 150 -9.45 -8.53 -13.84
CA SER A 150 -9.31 -9.03 -15.23
C SER A 150 -8.00 -9.82 -15.45
N GLN A 151 -6.99 -9.60 -14.60
CA GLN A 151 -5.66 -10.19 -14.77
C GLN A 151 -5.45 -11.45 -13.92
N VAL A 152 -6.02 -11.47 -12.71
CA VAL A 152 -5.87 -12.57 -11.74
C VAL A 152 -7.21 -12.78 -11.03
N SER A 153 -7.62 -14.03 -10.86
CA SER A 153 -8.80 -14.37 -10.07
C SER A 153 -8.58 -13.99 -8.61
N ILE A 154 -9.37 -13.05 -8.10
CA ILE A 154 -9.30 -12.57 -6.72
C ILE A 154 -10.67 -12.73 -6.07
N MET A 155 -10.69 -13.22 -4.85
CA MET A 155 -11.86 -13.27 -3.98
C MET A 155 -11.59 -12.44 -2.74
N GLU A 156 -12.55 -11.61 -2.35
CA GLU A 156 -12.43 -10.79 -1.15
C GLU A 156 -12.40 -11.69 0.10
N GLU A 157 -11.44 -11.44 0.98
CA GLU A 157 -11.16 -12.26 2.15
C GLU A 157 -12.40 -12.50 3.04
N ARG A 158 -13.19 -11.45 3.30
CA ARG A 158 -14.39 -11.56 4.16
C ARG A 158 -15.42 -12.51 3.58
N GLN A 159 -15.65 -12.45 2.27
CA GLN A 159 -16.58 -13.34 1.58
C GLN A 159 -16.05 -14.77 1.58
N PHE A 160 -14.75 -14.95 1.29
CA PHE A 160 -14.13 -16.26 1.31
C PHE A 160 -14.28 -16.96 2.67
N TRP A 161 -13.98 -16.28 3.78
CA TRP A 161 -14.08 -16.88 5.11
C TRP A 161 -15.53 -17.16 5.51
N ALA A 162 -16.48 -16.31 5.12
CA ALA A 162 -17.91 -16.58 5.36
C ALA A 162 -18.38 -17.85 4.63
N ASP A 163 -17.92 -18.07 3.40
CA ASP A 163 -18.22 -19.30 2.64
C ASP A 163 -17.44 -20.50 3.20
N TRP A 164 -16.17 -20.31 3.57
CA TRP A 164 -15.33 -21.34 4.18
C TRP A 164 -15.92 -21.84 5.50
N ASP A 165 -16.41 -20.97 6.37
CA ASP A 165 -17.02 -21.37 7.64
C ASP A 165 -18.34 -22.11 7.42
N ARG A 166 -19.13 -21.65 6.44
CA ARG A 166 -20.41 -22.28 6.08
C ARG A 166 -20.22 -23.69 5.52
N TRP A 167 -19.25 -23.87 4.64
CA TRP A 167 -19.04 -25.13 3.91
C TRP A 167 -18.01 -26.05 4.59
N GLY A 168 -17.00 -25.49 5.25
CA GLY A 168 -15.95 -26.22 5.97
C GLY A 168 -16.49 -27.05 7.14
N ALA A 169 -17.59 -26.62 7.77
CA ALA A 169 -18.31 -27.40 8.78
C ALA A 169 -18.85 -28.75 8.24
N GLN A 170 -18.95 -28.92 6.92
CA GLN A 170 -19.39 -30.15 6.27
C GLN A 170 -18.24 -31.16 6.04
N GLY A 171 -17.00 -30.81 6.41
CA GLY A 171 -15.89 -31.75 6.61
C GLY A 171 -15.12 -32.19 5.37
N GLN A 172 -15.31 -31.55 4.21
CA GLN A 172 -14.76 -32.02 2.92
C GLN A 172 -13.64 -31.15 2.32
N LEU A 173 -13.28 -30.02 2.93
CA LEU A 173 -12.33 -29.07 2.34
C LEU A 173 -10.91 -29.27 2.89
N GLY A 174 -9.96 -29.59 2.01
CA GLY A 174 -8.55 -29.73 2.36
C GLY A 174 -7.84 -28.37 2.44
N ALA A 175 -7.01 -28.18 3.46
CA ALA A 175 -6.18 -26.99 3.61
C ALA A 175 -4.70 -27.38 3.86
N ARG A 176 -3.78 -26.70 3.18
CA ARG A 176 -2.34 -26.87 3.37
C ARG A 176 -1.72 -25.59 3.91
N LEU A 177 -1.05 -25.71 5.04
CA LEU A 177 -0.27 -24.63 5.65
C LEU A 177 1.18 -24.66 5.17
N ILE A 178 1.72 -23.50 4.81
CA ILE A 178 3.12 -23.29 4.44
C ILE A 178 3.68 -22.18 5.33
N GLU A 179 4.54 -22.55 6.28
CA GLU A 179 5.14 -21.62 7.25
C GLU A 179 6.48 -21.03 6.77
N ASP A 180 7.16 -21.71 5.84
CA ASP A 180 8.36 -21.16 5.20
C ASP A 180 7.97 -20.17 4.09
N ALA A 181 8.10 -18.88 4.40
CA ALA A 181 7.84 -17.77 3.50
C ALA A 181 8.67 -17.82 2.20
N ARG A 182 9.79 -18.55 2.16
CA ARG A 182 10.67 -18.67 0.98
C ARG A 182 10.52 -20.00 0.25
N LEU A 183 9.65 -20.90 0.71
CA LEU A 183 9.40 -22.16 0.02
C LEU A 183 8.91 -21.88 -1.40
N ALA A 184 9.66 -22.25 -2.42
CA ALA A 184 9.30 -21.94 -3.80
C ALA A 184 7.98 -22.63 -4.23
N PRO A 185 7.10 -21.94 -4.98
CA PRO A 185 5.79 -22.48 -5.42
C PRO A 185 5.89 -23.80 -6.19
N VAL A 186 6.98 -24.02 -6.92
CA VAL A 186 7.24 -25.26 -7.68
C VAL A 186 7.13 -26.51 -6.79
N LYS A 187 7.55 -26.41 -5.52
CA LYS A 187 7.60 -27.54 -4.57
C LYS A 187 6.21 -28.04 -4.16
N PHE A 188 5.17 -27.23 -4.35
CA PHE A 188 3.79 -27.58 -3.99
C PHE A 188 2.78 -27.24 -5.09
N SER A 189 3.24 -26.97 -6.32
CA SER A 189 2.41 -26.71 -7.50
C SER A 189 1.40 -27.81 -7.83
N LYS A 190 1.67 -29.05 -7.41
CA LYS A 190 0.78 -30.22 -7.59
C LYS A 190 -0.16 -30.48 -6.39
N ALA A 191 -0.20 -29.58 -5.41
CA ALA A 191 -1.07 -29.72 -4.25
C ALA A 191 -2.55 -29.72 -4.67
N ARG A 192 -3.30 -30.72 -4.19
CA ARG A 192 -4.74 -30.89 -4.46
C ARG A 192 -5.63 -30.24 -3.41
N ASP A 193 -5.04 -29.70 -2.35
CA ASP A 193 -5.75 -29.02 -1.27
C ASP A 193 -6.57 -27.86 -1.84
N THR A 194 -7.83 -27.73 -1.41
CA THR A 194 -8.72 -26.63 -1.79
C THR A 194 -8.09 -25.29 -1.44
N LEU A 195 -7.51 -25.17 -0.25
CA LEU A 195 -6.86 -23.95 0.23
C LEU A 195 -5.36 -24.17 0.49
N ILE A 196 -4.54 -23.25 -0.01
CA ILE A 196 -3.15 -23.10 0.41
C ILE A 196 -3.03 -21.83 1.25
N ILE A 197 -2.43 -21.94 2.43
CA ILE A 197 -2.22 -20.85 3.37
C ILE A 197 -0.72 -20.58 3.47
N ARG A 198 -0.28 -19.44 2.97
CA ARG A 198 1.06 -18.90 3.25
C ARG A 198 0.99 -18.18 4.59
N ARG A 199 1.61 -18.74 5.63
CA ARG A 199 1.67 -18.09 6.95
C ARG A 199 3.00 -17.36 7.10
N PHE A 200 2.91 -16.08 7.37
CA PHE A 200 4.06 -15.24 7.69
C PHE A 200 4.06 -14.96 9.19
N GLY A 201 5.24 -15.02 9.79
CA GLY A 201 5.41 -14.71 11.20
C GLY A 201 5.29 -13.22 11.50
N ASP A 202 5.55 -12.86 12.75
CA ASP A 202 5.50 -11.48 13.22
C ASP A 202 6.87 -10.79 13.21
N VAL A 203 7.94 -11.53 12.92
CA VAL A 203 9.30 -11.03 13.09
C VAL A 203 9.88 -10.50 11.78
N GLU A 204 10.05 -9.18 11.72
CA GLU A 204 10.80 -8.51 10.66
C GLU A 204 12.31 -8.83 10.75
N PRO A 205 13.04 -8.82 9.62
CA PRO A 205 12.59 -8.53 8.25
C PRO A 205 12.13 -9.76 7.45
N GLY A 206 12.05 -10.93 8.08
CA GLY A 206 11.81 -12.21 7.40
C GLY A 206 10.35 -12.50 7.05
N ASN A 207 9.41 -11.64 7.45
CA ASN A 207 7.98 -11.90 7.41
C ASN A 207 7.20 -11.12 6.35
N TYR A 208 7.88 -10.51 5.38
CA TYR A 208 7.21 -9.82 4.27
C TYR A 208 6.83 -10.77 3.15
N TRP A 209 5.68 -10.53 2.53
CA TRP A 209 5.13 -11.37 1.45
C TRP A 209 6.02 -11.38 0.21
N TYR A 210 6.70 -10.26 -0.09
CA TYR A 210 7.61 -10.20 -1.24
C TYR A 210 8.74 -11.24 -1.18
N ASN A 211 9.06 -11.78 0.02
CA ASN A 211 10.06 -12.85 0.17
C ASN A 211 9.70 -14.12 -0.61
N VAL A 212 8.41 -14.35 -0.92
CA VAL A 212 7.96 -15.48 -1.75
C VAL A 212 8.54 -15.43 -3.17
N CYS A 213 8.86 -14.24 -3.68
CA CYS A 213 9.41 -14.03 -5.02
C CYS A 213 10.94 -13.94 -5.05
N GLU A 214 11.59 -14.09 -3.90
CA GLU A 214 13.04 -14.08 -3.79
C GLU A 214 13.62 -15.51 -3.91
N GLY A 215 14.95 -15.61 -4.00
CA GLY A 215 15.65 -16.90 -4.05
C GLY A 215 15.22 -17.78 -5.24
N ASP A 216 14.98 -19.07 -4.98
CA ASP A 216 14.61 -20.08 -5.98
C ASP A 216 13.35 -19.70 -6.79
N ALA A 217 12.44 -18.91 -6.21
CA ALA A 217 11.20 -18.52 -6.85
C ALA A 217 11.38 -17.37 -7.87
N LYS A 218 12.48 -16.61 -7.79
CA LYS A 218 12.75 -15.43 -8.63
C LYS A 218 12.72 -15.73 -10.14
N HIS A 219 13.12 -16.94 -10.52
CA HIS A 219 13.17 -17.38 -11.92
C HIS A 219 11.88 -18.08 -12.38
N VAL A 220 10.98 -18.37 -11.45
CA VAL A 220 9.73 -19.11 -11.71
C VAL A 220 8.55 -18.14 -11.74
N LEU A 221 8.49 -17.22 -10.79
CA LEU A 221 7.47 -16.19 -10.69
C LEU A 221 7.81 -15.04 -11.63
N HIS A 222 7.22 -15.06 -12.82
CA HIS A 222 7.43 -14.03 -13.82
C HIS A 222 6.81 -12.70 -13.37
N PRO A 223 7.52 -11.56 -13.51
CA PRO A 223 6.95 -10.27 -13.18
C PRO A 223 5.69 -9.98 -13.99
N LEU A 224 4.58 -9.79 -13.30
CA LEU A 224 3.32 -9.36 -13.90
C LEU A 224 3.39 -7.86 -14.25
N LYS A 225 3.97 -7.56 -15.42
CA LYS A 225 4.07 -6.17 -15.92
C LYS A 225 2.67 -5.60 -16.14
N GLY A 226 2.42 -4.39 -15.63
CA GLY A 226 1.15 -3.68 -15.84
C GLY A 226 -0.08 -4.27 -15.15
N VAL A 227 0.10 -5.24 -14.22
CA VAL A 227 -1.02 -5.82 -13.45
C VAL A 227 -1.62 -4.83 -12.48
N ILE A 228 -0.77 -3.98 -11.88
CA ILE A 228 -1.21 -2.87 -11.03
C ILE A 228 -1.26 -1.62 -11.91
N ARG A 229 -2.45 -1.05 -12.02
CA ARG A 229 -2.70 0.27 -12.61
C ARG A 229 -3.29 1.18 -11.54
N TRP A 230 -3.03 2.48 -11.65
CA TRP A 230 -3.64 3.46 -10.78
C TRP A 230 -5.14 3.55 -11.04
N ALA A 231 -5.89 3.92 -9.99
CA ALA A 231 -7.34 4.05 -10.09
C ALA A 231 -7.71 5.07 -11.17
N PRO A 232 -8.73 4.79 -12.01
CA PRO A 232 -9.17 5.73 -13.04
C PRO A 232 -9.52 7.11 -12.49
N SER A 233 -10.05 7.19 -11.26
CA SER A 233 -10.38 8.45 -10.59
C SER A 233 -9.15 9.34 -10.36
N LEU A 234 -7.98 8.76 -10.05
CA LEU A 234 -6.73 9.50 -9.92
C LEU A 234 -6.18 9.89 -11.29
N MET A 235 -6.28 9.00 -12.28
CA MET A 235 -5.81 9.29 -13.64
C MET A 235 -6.62 10.41 -14.31
N CYS A 236 -7.93 10.53 -14.04
CA CYS A 236 -8.72 11.67 -14.49
C CYS A 236 -8.18 13.00 -13.96
N ILE A 237 -7.72 13.05 -12.70
CA ILE A 237 -7.10 14.27 -12.14
C ILE A 237 -5.81 14.58 -12.90
N VAL A 238 -4.96 13.57 -13.15
CA VAL A 238 -3.72 13.72 -13.93
C VAL A 238 -4.01 14.29 -15.32
N ASP A 239 -5.00 13.73 -16.02
CA ASP A 239 -5.39 14.18 -17.36
C ASP A 239 -5.94 15.62 -17.35
N ASP A 240 -6.72 15.99 -16.33
CA ASP A 240 -7.25 17.35 -16.16
C ASP A 240 -6.13 18.38 -15.90
N ILE A 241 -5.11 18.03 -15.09
CA ILE A 241 -3.92 18.86 -14.86
C ILE A 241 -3.16 19.07 -16.17
N ILE A 242 -2.87 17.97 -16.88
CA ILE A 242 -2.15 18.01 -18.17
C ILE A 242 -2.92 18.84 -19.20
N SER A 243 -4.25 18.71 -19.24
CA SER A 243 -5.12 19.48 -20.13
C SER A 243 -5.06 20.99 -19.84
N ARG A 244 -5.08 21.40 -18.56
CA ARG A 244 -4.92 22.81 -18.16
C ARG A 244 -3.55 23.36 -18.54
N MET A 245 -2.52 22.51 -18.54
CA MET A 245 -1.17 22.84 -19.02
C MET A 245 -1.01 22.66 -20.55
N GLN A 246 -2.09 22.36 -21.28
CA GLN A 246 -2.14 22.17 -22.74
C GLN A 246 -1.23 21.04 -23.26
N GLY A 247 -0.79 20.13 -22.38
CA GLY A 247 0.11 19.02 -22.74
C GLY A 247 1.51 19.43 -23.21
N ASP A 248 1.88 20.72 -23.14
CA ASP A 248 3.18 21.22 -23.55
C ASP A 248 3.95 21.83 -22.38
N PHE A 249 4.53 20.94 -21.58
CA PHE A 249 5.27 21.32 -20.39
C PHE A 249 6.48 20.43 -20.14
N ASP A 250 7.44 20.98 -19.42
CA ASP A 250 8.55 20.26 -18.81
C ASP A 250 8.23 19.97 -17.35
N SER A 251 8.90 18.98 -16.78
CA SER A 251 8.66 18.60 -15.40
C SER A 251 9.96 18.43 -14.63
N VAL A 252 9.95 18.86 -13.37
CA VAL A 252 11.06 18.71 -12.45
C VAL A 252 10.56 18.05 -11.19
N HIS A 253 11.27 17.03 -10.72
CA HIS A 253 11.01 16.44 -9.41
C HIS A 253 12.08 16.92 -8.42
N VAL A 254 11.63 17.44 -7.29
CA VAL A 254 12.49 18.01 -6.24
C VAL A 254 12.54 17.05 -5.06
N GLY A 255 13.72 16.48 -4.83
CA GLY A 255 14.01 15.62 -3.69
C GLY A 255 15.00 16.29 -2.73
N GLY A 256 14.50 17.00 -1.72
CA GLY A 256 15.32 17.58 -0.64
C GLY A 256 15.33 19.11 -0.60
N SER A 257 16.05 19.67 0.38
CA SER A 257 16.24 21.12 0.54
C SER A 257 17.54 21.52 -0.15
N SER A 258 17.46 22.05 -1.38
CA SER A 258 18.61 22.65 -2.04
C SER A 258 18.47 24.18 -2.03
N GLU A 259 19.54 24.88 -1.63
CA GLU A 259 19.61 26.34 -1.65
C GLU A 259 19.57 26.91 -3.07
N ASP A 260 19.82 26.08 -4.10
CA ASP A 260 19.95 26.49 -5.50
C ASP A 260 18.95 25.79 -6.44
N LEU A 261 17.75 25.54 -5.93
CA LEU A 261 16.65 24.92 -6.69
C LEU A 261 16.33 25.68 -7.99
N THR A 262 16.40 27.01 -7.96
CA THR A 262 16.06 27.87 -9.09
C THR A 262 17.01 27.66 -10.27
N GLN A 263 18.32 27.72 -10.05
CA GLN A 263 19.29 27.52 -11.13
C GLN A 263 19.19 26.11 -11.71
N ARG A 264 19.04 25.09 -10.86
CA ARG A 264 18.93 23.70 -11.31
C ARG A 264 17.65 23.43 -12.10
N ILE A 265 16.54 24.06 -11.74
CA ILE A 265 15.30 24.02 -12.54
C ILE A 265 15.52 24.71 -13.88
N GLU A 266 16.13 25.90 -13.89
CA GLU A 266 16.43 26.66 -15.12
C GLU A 266 17.33 25.88 -16.10
N GLU A 267 18.38 25.21 -15.60
CA GLU A 267 19.27 24.35 -16.41
C GLU A 267 18.56 23.09 -16.93
N GLY A 268 17.59 22.59 -16.17
CA GLY A 268 16.87 21.35 -16.44
C GLY A 268 15.74 21.45 -17.46
N VAL A 269 15.25 22.66 -17.75
CA VAL A 269 14.05 22.90 -18.59
C VAL A 269 14.36 23.78 -19.79
N ASP A 270 13.49 23.78 -20.79
CA ASP A 270 13.68 24.65 -21.95
C ASP A 270 12.98 26.01 -21.75
N GLY A 271 13.71 27.10 -22.00
CA GLY A 271 13.19 28.45 -21.86
C GLY A 271 11.97 28.70 -22.74
N GLY A 272 10.82 28.98 -22.13
CA GLY A 272 9.57 29.33 -22.81
C GLY A 272 8.43 28.33 -22.66
N ARG A 273 8.66 27.13 -22.09
CA ARG A 273 7.59 26.18 -21.75
C ARG A 273 7.13 26.33 -20.29
N GLN A 274 5.91 25.90 -20.04
CA GLN A 274 5.40 25.72 -18.67
C GLN A 274 6.20 24.61 -17.98
N VAL A 275 6.40 24.74 -16.66
CA VAL A 275 7.15 23.78 -15.85
C VAL A 275 6.26 23.26 -14.72
N TYR A 276 6.08 21.95 -14.65
CA TYR A 276 5.47 21.27 -13.51
C TYR A 276 6.53 20.89 -12.48
N VAL A 277 6.37 21.31 -11.24
CA VAL A 277 7.27 20.96 -10.14
C VAL A 277 6.59 19.94 -9.23
N ALA A 278 7.15 18.74 -9.22
CA ALA A 278 6.74 17.62 -8.37
C ALA A 278 7.67 17.48 -7.15
N GLY A 279 7.16 16.82 -6.12
CA GLY A 279 7.89 16.48 -4.91
C GLY A 279 7.48 17.31 -3.70
N VAL A 280 8.31 17.25 -2.65
CA VAL A 280 8.08 17.91 -1.36
C VAL A 280 9.27 18.79 -0.99
N GLY A 281 9.02 19.88 -0.26
CA GLY A 281 10.09 20.71 0.30
C GLY A 281 10.37 22.03 -0.42
N PHE A 282 9.60 22.38 -1.46
CA PHE A 282 9.60 23.76 -1.97
C PHE A 282 8.65 24.62 -1.12
N ASN A 283 9.17 25.71 -0.54
CA ASN A 283 8.37 26.64 0.24
C ASN A 283 7.73 27.71 -0.67
N SER A 284 6.77 28.46 -0.13
CA SER A 284 6.09 29.53 -0.88
C SER A 284 7.07 30.59 -1.43
N VAL A 285 8.18 30.84 -0.75
CA VAL A 285 9.21 31.81 -1.19
C VAL A 285 9.91 31.34 -2.47
N LEU A 286 10.34 30.07 -2.52
CA LEU A 286 10.94 29.45 -3.69
C LEU A 286 9.98 29.44 -4.88
N VAL A 287 8.72 29.09 -4.65
CA VAL A 287 7.68 29.08 -5.70
C VAL A 287 7.47 30.48 -6.28
N GLN A 288 7.39 31.52 -5.44
CA GLN A 288 7.21 32.89 -5.92
C GLN A 288 8.43 33.38 -6.71
N ALA A 289 9.65 33.04 -6.28
CA ALA A 289 10.87 33.37 -7.00
C ALA A 289 10.93 32.70 -8.39
N LEU A 290 10.51 31.43 -8.48
CA LEU A 290 10.40 30.70 -9.74
C LEU A 290 9.34 31.31 -10.68
N LYS A 291 8.15 31.63 -10.15
CA LYS A 291 7.05 32.25 -10.91
C LYS A 291 7.39 33.61 -11.49
N ALA A 292 8.32 34.35 -10.87
CA ALA A 292 8.77 35.63 -11.40
C ALA A 292 9.55 35.50 -12.72
N LYS A 293 10.05 34.30 -13.05
CA LYS A 293 10.92 34.06 -14.21
C LYS A 293 10.35 33.03 -15.20
N ILE A 294 9.62 32.04 -14.71
CA ILE A 294 9.12 30.90 -15.49
C ILE A 294 7.67 30.62 -15.10
N SER A 295 6.86 30.14 -16.05
CA SER A 295 5.51 29.67 -15.75
C SER A 295 5.57 28.34 -15.01
N VAL A 296 5.47 28.39 -13.67
CA VAL A 296 5.59 27.22 -12.80
C VAL A 296 4.25 26.82 -12.22
N HIS A 297 3.98 25.51 -12.27
CA HIS A 297 2.81 24.84 -11.72
C HIS A 297 3.24 23.78 -10.72
N TYR A 298 2.39 23.50 -9.75
CA TYR A 298 2.58 22.45 -8.74
C TYR A 298 1.21 21.91 -8.33
N LEU A 299 1.20 20.73 -7.70
CA LEU A 299 -0.03 20.00 -7.42
C LEU A 299 -1.12 20.87 -6.77
N ASP A 300 -0.80 21.59 -5.71
CA ASP A 300 -1.78 22.33 -4.90
C ASP A 300 -2.51 23.46 -5.67
N GLU A 301 -1.99 23.93 -6.82
CA GLU A 301 -2.72 24.87 -7.67
C GLU A 301 -3.99 24.28 -8.27
N TYR A 302 -4.06 22.95 -8.33
CA TYR A 302 -5.17 22.18 -8.89
C TYR A 302 -6.06 21.57 -7.81
N ALA A 303 -6.00 22.10 -6.58
CA ALA A 303 -6.78 21.58 -5.45
C ALA A 303 -8.30 21.59 -5.69
N ASP A 304 -8.79 22.39 -6.63
CA ASP A 304 -10.18 22.38 -7.06
C ASP A 304 -10.61 21.04 -7.71
N LEU A 305 -9.66 20.23 -8.21
CA LEU A 305 -9.93 18.91 -8.81
C LEU A 305 -10.31 17.83 -7.79
N TRP A 306 -9.98 18.03 -6.50
CA TRP A 306 -10.35 17.12 -5.40
C TRP A 306 -10.98 17.84 -4.20
N GLY A 307 -11.25 19.15 -4.31
CA GLY A 307 -11.97 19.93 -3.30
C GLY A 307 -13.40 19.44 -3.04
N THR A 308 -14.05 19.99 -2.02
CA THR A 308 -15.35 19.53 -1.47
C THR A 308 -16.52 19.49 -2.44
N ASP A 309 -16.41 20.15 -3.60
CA ASP A 309 -17.44 20.19 -4.63
C ASP A 309 -16.93 19.67 -5.99
N SER A 310 -15.73 19.09 -6.00
CA SER A 310 -15.12 18.52 -7.19
C SER A 310 -15.86 17.27 -7.68
N LYS A 311 -15.76 16.99 -8.98
CA LYS A 311 -16.27 15.75 -9.57
C LYS A 311 -15.68 14.52 -8.88
N TRP A 312 -14.38 14.56 -8.57
CA TRP A 312 -13.71 13.48 -7.85
C TRP A 312 -14.32 13.27 -6.46
N PHE A 313 -14.45 14.34 -5.66
CA PHE A 313 -14.96 14.24 -4.29
C PHE A 313 -16.39 13.69 -4.25
N LEU A 314 -17.27 14.20 -5.11
CA LEU A 314 -18.66 13.75 -5.20
C LEU A 314 -18.76 12.27 -5.58
N GLU A 315 -17.97 11.83 -6.56
CA GLU A 315 -17.97 10.44 -7.00
C GLU A 315 -17.38 9.50 -5.95
N MET A 316 -16.25 9.87 -5.33
CA MET A 316 -15.61 9.07 -4.29
C MET A 316 -16.50 8.94 -3.06
N ARG A 317 -17.17 10.03 -2.66
CA ARG A 317 -18.20 10.00 -1.60
C ARG A 317 -19.33 9.05 -1.94
N ARG A 318 -19.83 9.06 -3.18
CA ARG A 318 -20.89 8.16 -3.65
C ARG A 318 -20.45 6.69 -3.60
N LEU A 319 -19.28 6.38 -4.14
CA LEU A 319 -18.69 5.03 -4.14
C LEU A 319 -18.37 4.52 -2.73
N ASN A 320 -18.22 5.43 -1.78
CA ASN A 320 -17.99 5.16 -0.38
C ASN A 320 -19.27 5.25 0.47
N GLY A 321 -20.44 5.07 -0.14
CA GLY A 321 -21.72 5.02 0.56
C GLY A 321 -22.09 6.31 1.29
N GLY A 322 -21.72 7.46 0.71
CA GLY A 322 -22.01 8.79 1.23
C GLY A 322 -20.97 9.34 2.20
N VAL A 323 -19.97 8.54 2.57
CA VAL A 323 -18.89 8.94 3.48
C VAL A 323 -17.79 9.66 2.67
N PRO A 324 -17.50 10.93 2.96
CA PRO A 324 -16.48 11.68 2.22
C PRO A 324 -15.09 11.05 2.41
N ILE A 325 -14.25 11.20 1.38
CA ILE A 325 -12.87 10.71 1.36
C ILE A 325 -11.96 11.90 1.17
N GLU A 326 -10.92 11.97 2.00
CA GLU A 326 -9.85 12.95 1.88
C GLU A 326 -8.88 12.55 0.76
N PHE A 327 -8.41 13.55 0.00
CA PHE A 327 -7.33 13.37 -0.98
C PHE A 327 -5.99 13.28 -0.25
N ASP A 328 -5.69 12.08 0.26
CA ASP A 328 -4.60 11.82 1.18
C ASP A 328 -3.21 11.92 0.53
N GLY A 329 -2.17 11.93 1.37
CA GLY A 329 -0.79 12.14 0.94
C GLY A 329 -0.29 11.11 -0.08
N TYR A 330 -0.83 9.88 -0.09
CA TYR A 330 -0.44 8.91 -1.11
C TYR A 330 -1.14 9.16 -2.45
N MET A 331 -2.42 9.57 -2.45
CA MET A 331 -3.08 10.00 -3.68
C MET A 331 -2.36 11.20 -4.31
N ARG A 332 -1.90 12.15 -3.48
CA ARG A 332 -1.06 13.27 -3.91
C ARG A 332 0.23 12.78 -4.56
N GLU A 333 0.96 11.89 -3.90
CA GLU A 333 2.21 11.33 -4.45
C GLU A 333 1.98 10.64 -5.80
N VAL A 334 0.89 9.87 -5.94
CA VAL A 334 0.54 9.20 -7.20
C VAL A 334 0.27 10.22 -8.30
N VAL A 335 -0.63 11.19 -8.07
CA VAL A 335 -0.98 12.19 -9.09
C VAL A 335 0.24 13.03 -9.46
N ASP A 336 1.00 13.49 -8.47
CA ASP A 336 2.18 14.32 -8.67
C ASP A 336 3.25 13.60 -9.50
N ARG A 337 3.51 12.33 -9.16
CA ARG A 337 4.43 11.46 -9.91
C ARG A 337 3.97 11.24 -11.35
N GLU A 338 2.69 10.96 -11.55
CA GLU A 338 2.16 10.68 -12.89
C GLU A 338 2.16 11.93 -13.77
N VAL A 339 1.83 13.12 -13.25
CA VAL A 339 1.98 14.38 -13.99
C VAL A 339 3.45 14.62 -14.35
N PHE A 340 4.37 14.44 -13.40
CA PHE A 340 5.81 14.55 -13.67
C PHE A 340 6.26 13.65 -14.82
N LEU A 341 5.81 12.38 -14.86
CA LEU A 341 6.22 11.44 -15.90
C LEU A 341 5.78 11.86 -17.32
N LYS A 342 4.74 12.68 -17.42
CA LYS A 342 4.15 13.15 -18.69
C LYS A 342 4.81 14.41 -19.26
N GLY A 343 5.66 15.10 -18.50
CA GLY A 343 6.46 16.21 -19.00
C GLY A 343 7.36 15.79 -20.17
N LYS A 344 7.54 16.69 -21.14
CA LYS A 344 8.36 16.45 -22.34
C LYS A 344 9.82 16.25 -21.97
N LYS A 345 10.39 17.20 -21.24
CA LYS A 345 11.68 17.07 -20.55
C LYS A 345 11.43 16.80 -19.07
N LYS A 346 12.19 15.88 -18.49
CA LYS A 346 12.11 15.47 -17.08
C LYS A 346 13.46 15.70 -16.44
N ALA A 347 13.51 16.48 -15.36
CA ALA A 347 14.70 16.68 -14.56
C ALA A 347 14.48 16.20 -13.12
N GLU A 348 15.50 15.63 -12.51
CA GLU A 348 15.53 15.22 -11.11
C GLU A 348 16.51 16.12 -10.38
N VAL A 349 16.03 16.87 -9.39
CA VAL A 349 16.86 17.73 -8.55
C VAL A 349 16.95 17.09 -7.17
N LEU A 350 18.02 16.33 -6.97
CA LEU A 350 18.34 15.71 -5.69
C LEU A 350 19.29 16.60 -4.89
N GLY A 351 18.96 16.83 -3.62
CA GLY A 351 19.77 17.56 -2.64
C GLY A 351 20.99 16.78 -2.16
#